data_AF-A0A8H3NBJ7-F1
#
_entry.id   AF-A0A8H3NBJ7-F1
#
_cell.length_a   1.000
_cell.length_b   1.000
_cell.length_c   1.000
_cell.angle_alpha   90.00
_cell.angle_beta   90.00
_cell.angle_gamma   90.00
#
_symmetry.space_group_name_H-M   'P 1'
#
loop_
_entity.id
_entity.type
_entity.pdbx_description
1 polymer ?
#
loop_
_entity_poly.entity_id
_entity_poly.type
_entity_poly.pdbx_seq_one_letter_code
_entity_poly.pdbx_strand_id
1 'polypeptide(L)'
;MLQALESRSRIIQNIQETIDNIATSNVELIIITIAMLVCVEASNANIAEMDIHMAGLQQLIQSSGGVDRLDLSTISFLVGVDILWAIVKCNPPALPLAPKYSEYAMNHPALTVHSYSPPEEDILSLPSDKIFCNLGSRFRNSTWAGLLDRSLKAAIQNFCNLIVHYETDEQRRGPKRIATYGDNNPWNLSQRYLLSLSYEHLGPGDIRESLRRSMLAYSMTRYCKFGAFPCMDEVAARLRESLVPRLDTFLSTAPDLLFWILYVGALAARQCSEHYVWYCAHLGGVSSNLGLVDFRDVRLLLENFFYIHRHGDTAAEKVWGRVSSQRLNNLSINYHESVNGVNVPEVGRL
;
A
#
# COMPACT_ATOMS: atom_id res chain seq x y z
N MET A 1 -11.69 -18.22 -9.33
CA MET A 1 -12.27 -19.31 -8.52
C MET A 1 -11.76 -20.69 -8.96
N LEU A 2 -11.93 -21.11 -10.23
CA LEU A 2 -11.44 -22.40 -10.72
C LEU A 2 -9.92 -22.59 -10.55
N GLN A 3 -9.11 -21.61 -10.97
CA GLN A 3 -7.64 -21.66 -10.81
C GLN A 3 -7.19 -21.69 -9.34
N ALA A 4 -7.95 -21.09 -8.44
CA ALA A 4 -7.65 -21.11 -7.00
C ALA A 4 -7.95 -22.50 -6.39
N LEU A 5 -9.02 -23.16 -6.86
CA LEU A 5 -9.37 -24.53 -6.49
C LEU A 5 -8.36 -25.54 -7.05
N GLU A 6 -7.90 -25.35 -8.28
CA GLU A 6 -6.84 -26.17 -8.89
C GLU A 6 -5.50 -25.99 -8.15
N SER A 7 -5.16 -24.75 -7.79
CA SER A 7 -3.95 -24.46 -6.99
C SER A 7 -4.04 -25.10 -5.60
N ARG A 8 -5.20 -25.00 -4.93
CA ARG A 8 -5.46 -25.69 -3.65
C ARG A 8 -5.33 -27.20 -3.76
N SER A 9 -5.97 -27.80 -4.77
CA SER A 9 -5.93 -29.26 -4.98
C SER A 9 -4.50 -29.75 -5.21
N ARG A 10 -3.72 -29.02 -6.01
CA ARG A 10 -2.33 -29.37 -6.30
C ARG A 10 -1.42 -29.22 -5.09
N ILE A 11 -1.64 -28.18 -4.27
CA ILE A 11 -0.90 -28.00 -3.01
C ILE A 11 -1.23 -29.13 -2.03
N ILE A 12 -2.51 -29.50 -1.88
CA ILE A 12 -2.95 -30.58 -0.99
C ILE A 12 -2.37 -31.94 -1.42
N GLN A 13 -2.37 -32.23 -2.72
CA GLN A 13 -1.75 -33.46 -3.26
C GLN A 13 -0.25 -33.51 -2.97
N ASN A 14 0.47 -32.41 -3.21
CA ASN A 14 1.90 -32.34 -2.90
C ASN A 14 2.18 -32.52 -1.40
N ILE A 15 1.32 -31.99 -0.52
CA ILE A 15 1.43 -32.19 0.94
C ILE A 15 1.26 -33.67 1.29
N GLN A 16 0.26 -34.35 0.73
CA GLN A 16 0.01 -35.76 0.99
C GLN A 16 1.17 -36.64 0.56
N GLU A 17 1.70 -36.44 -0.66
CA GLU A 17 2.87 -37.18 -1.15
C GLU A 17 4.14 -36.91 -0.33
N THR A 18 4.28 -35.69 0.22
CA THR A 18 5.44 -35.31 1.04
C THR A 18 5.35 -35.91 2.45
N ILE A 19 4.16 -35.96 3.05
CA ILE A 19 3.91 -36.50 4.41
C ILE A 19 4.27 -37.98 4.49
N ASP A 20 4.05 -38.75 3.41
CA ASP A 20 4.32 -40.19 3.39
C ASP A 20 5.82 -40.54 3.46
N ASN A 21 6.75 -39.56 3.39
CA ASN A 21 8.20 -39.81 3.24
C ASN A 21 9.15 -39.08 4.23
N ILE A 22 8.70 -38.57 5.39
CA ILE A 22 9.49 -37.56 6.12
C ILE A 22 10.50 -38.10 7.15
N ALA A 23 11.78 -38.01 6.80
CA ALA A 23 12.86 -37.60 7.71
C ALA A 23 13.01 -36.07 7.71
N THR A 24 13.71 -35.51 8.70
CA THR A 24 13.88 -34.07 9.03
C THR A 24 14.13 -33.05 7.90
N SER A 25 14.46 -33.46 6.66
CA SER A 25 14.66 -32.56 5.52
C SER A 25 13.39 -31.93 4.94
N ASN A 26 12.19 -32.41 5.28
CA ASN A 26 10.93 -31.89 4.70
C ASN A 26 10.17 -30.87 5.57
N VAL A 27 10.67 -30.54 6.77
CA VAL A 27 9.96 -29.62 7.67
C VAL A 27 9.91 -28.19 7.11
N GLU A 28 11.01 -27.68 6.56
CA GLU A 28 11.03 -26.35 5.92
C GLU A 28 10.12 -26.30 4.69
N LEU A 29 10.06 -27.39 3.91
CA LEU A 29 9.15 -27.49 2.77
C LEU A 29 7.67 -27.41 3.20
N ILE A 30 7.31 -28.08 4.31
CA ILE A 30 5.96 -27.96 4.87
C ILE A 30 5.69 -26.53 5.35
N ILE A 31 6.64 -25.91 6.05
CA ILE A 31 6.54 -24.50 6.50
C ILE A 31 6.29 -23.57 5.31
N ILE A 32 7.09 -23.67 4.26
CA ILE A 32 6.92 -22.88 3.03
C ILE A 32 5.55 -23.15 2.41
N THR A 33 5.10 -24.40 2.39
CA THR A 33 3.82 -24.77 1.79
C THR A 33 2.64 -24.16 2.56
N ILE A 34 2.65 -24.22 3.89
CA ILE A 34 1.63 -23.58 4.73
C ILE A 34 1.69 -22.05 4.56
N ALA A 35 2.88 -21.46 4.50
CA ALA A 35 3.05 -20.04 4.24
C ALA A 35 2.50 -19.62 2.86
N MET A 36 2.64 -20.46 1.83
CA MET A 36 1.99 -20.24 0.53
C MET A 36 0.46 -20.31 0.63
N LEU A 37 -0.09 -21.23 1.44
CA LEU A 37 -1.53 -21.26 1.71
C LEU A 37 -2.00 -19.96 2.36
N VAL A 38 -1.29 -19.43 3.35
CA VAL A 38 -1.57 -18.10 3.93
C VAL A 38 -1.65 -17.04 2.82
N CYS A 39 -0.67 -16.98 1.91
CA CYS A 39 -0.67 -16.04 0.79
C CYS A 39 -1.87 -16.23 -0.16
N VAL A 40 -2.25 -17.49 -0.46
CA VAL A 40 -3.40 -17.80 -1.32
C VAL A 40 -4.70 -17.38 -0.67
N GLU A 41 -4.89 -17.68 0.62
CA GLU A 41 -6.10 -17.30 1.35
C GLU A 41 -6.18 -15.78 1.53
N ALA A 42 -5.07 -15.13 1.88
CA ALA A 42 -4.96 -13.68 1.92
C ALA A 42 -5.37 -13.08 0.58
N SER A 43 -4.76 -13.51 -0.53
CA SER A 43 -5.04 -12.97 -1.87
C SER A 43 -6.52 -13.06 -2.25
N ASN A 44 -7.24 -14.07 -1.75
CA ASN A 44 -8.68 -14.26 -2.00
C ASN A 44 -9.59 -13.62 -0.94
N ALA A 45 -9.04 -12.89 0.04
CA ALA A 45 -9.75 -12.34 1.20
C ALA A 45 -10.45 -13.41 2.07
N ASN A 46 -9.94 -14.65 2.10
CA ASN A 46 -10.42 -15.72 2.97
C ASN A 46 -9.81 -15.58 4.37
N ILE A 47 -10.19 -14.53 5.10
CA ILE A 47 -9.52 -14.10 6.34
C ILE A 47 -9.52 -15.18 7.43
N ALA A 48 -10.61 -15.95 7.56
CA ALA A 48 -10.69 -17.03 8.54
C ALA A 48 -9.71 -18.17 8.25
N GLU A 49 -9.62 -18.62 7.00
CA GLU A 49 -8.68 -19.68 6.59
C GLU A 49 -7.22 -19.21 6.67
N MET A 50 -6.98 -17.94 6.34
CA MET A 50 -5.69 -17.30 6.50
C MET A 50 -5.22 -17.35 7.97
N ASP A 51 -6.10 -17.09 8.94
CA ASP A 51 -5.78 -17.18 10.37
C ASP A 51 -5.51 -18.62 10.81
N ILE A 52 -6.28 -19.60 10.32
CA ILE A 52 -6.06 -21.02 10.62
C ILE A 52 -4.68 -21.47 10.14
N HIS A 53 -4.31 -21.13 8.91
CA HIS A 53 -3.00 -21.46 8.36
C HIS A 53 -1.87 -20.72 9.08
N MET A 54 -2.06 -19.46 9.46
CA MET A 54 -1.06 -18.71 10.23
C MET A 54 -0.83 -19.33 11.61
N ALA A 55 -1.90 -19.73 12.31
CA ALA A 55 -1.79 -20.42 13.60
C ALA A 55 -1.05 -21.76 13.48
N GLY A 56 -1.38 -22.56 12.46
CA GLY A 56 -0.65 -23.80 12.16
C GLY A 56 0.82 -23.57 11.82
N LEU A 57 1.12 -22.52 11.06
CA LEU A 57 2.48 -22.11 10.72
C LEU A 57 3.29 -21.74 11.96
N GLN A 58 2.72 -20.94 12.87
CA GLN A 58 3.35 -20.57 14.14
C GLN A 58 3.67 -21.80 14.98
N GLN A 59 2.72 -22.73 15.12
CA GLN A 59 2.90 -23.95 15.87
C GLN A 59 4.02 -24.83 15.26
N LEU A 60 4.05 -24.97 13.94
CA LEU A 60 5.06 -25.77 13.25
C LEU A 60 6.47 -25.17 13.37
N ILE A 61 6.60 -23.86 13.24
CA ILE A 61 7.88 -23.16 13.46
C ILE A 61 8.34 -23.35 14.91
N GLN A 62 7.43 -23.22 15.87
CA GLN A 62 7.76 -23.43 17.29
C GLN A 62 8.20 -24.88 17.56
N SER A 63 7.49 -25.88 17.05
CA SER A 63 7.86 -27.30 17.22
C SER A 63 9.18 -27.65 16.52
N SER A 64 9.56 -26.91 15.48
CA SER A 64 10.84 -27.05 14.78
C SER A 64 12.01 -26.42 15.53
N GLY A 65 11.75 -25.78 16.68
CA GLY A 65 12.74 -25.11 17.53
C GLY A 65 12.93 -23.63 17.23
N GLY A 66 11.95 -22.98 16.59
CA GLY A 66 11.89 -21.53 16.38
C GLY A 66 12.39 -21.06 15.02
N VAL A 67 12.07 -19.80 14.69
CA VAL A 67 12.40 -19.17 13.41
C VAL A 67 13.90 -19.14 13.11
N ASP A 68 14.74 -19.05 14.16
CA ASP A 68 16.19 -18.94 14.02
C ASP A 68 16.86 -20.22 13.49
N ARG A 69 16.16 -21.35 13.53
CA ARG A 69 16.67 -22.63 12.98
C ARG A 69 16.46 -22.78 11.48
N LEU A 70 15.56 -21.99 10.89
CA LEU A 70 15.24 -22.08 9.47
C LEU A 70 16.33 -21.45 8.61
N ASP A 71 16.47 -21.86 7.36
CA ASP A 71 17.39 -21.19 6.43
C ASP A 71 17.01 -19.70 6.20
N LEU A 72 17.97 -18.90 5.72
CA LEU A 72 17.76 -17.46 5.54
C LEU A 72 16.70 -17.15 4.46
N SER A 73 16.61 -17.98 3.42
CA SER A 73 15.62 -17.90 2.34
C SER A 73 14.19 -18.06 2.86
N THR A 74 13.95 -19.08 3.68
CA THR A 74 12.65 -19.37 4.30
C THR A 74 12.28 -18.25 5.24
N ILE A 75 13.21 -17.75 6.07
CA ILE A 75 12.92 -16.62 6.96
C ILE A 75 12.52 -15.38 6.14
N SER A 76 13.27 -15.06 5.08
CA SER A 76 12.95 -13.94 4.20
C SER A 76 11.54 -14.04 3.61
N PHE A 77 11.17 -15.23 3.13
CA PHE A 77 9.82 -15.50 2.63
C PHE A 77 8.75 -15.36 3.71
N LEU A 78 8.98 -15.96 4.89
CA LEU A 78 8.07 -15.91 6.03
C LEU A 78 7.85 -14.49 6.53
N VAL A 79 8.87 -13.62 6.51
CA VAL A 79 8.72 -12.20 6.87
C VAL A 79 7.73 -11.51 5.93
N GLY A 80 7.79 -11.77 4.62
CA GLY A 80 6.82 -11.23 3.66
C GLY A 80 5.40 -11.74 3.92
N VAL A 81 5.25 -13.03 4.21
CA VAL A 81 3.96 -13.66 4.54
C VAL A 81 3.36 -13.07 5.82
N ASP A 82 4.18 -12.91 6.86
CA ASP A 82 3.80 -12.33 8.16
C ASP A 82 3.36 -10.86 8.02
N ILE A 83 4.06 -10.08 7.19
CA ILE A 83 3.69 -8.69 6.88
C ILE A 83 2.37 -8.62 6.10
N LEU A 84 2.18 -9.48 5.09
CA LEU A 84 0.91 -9.56 4.36
C LEU A 84 -0.26 -9.82 5.31
N TRP A 85 -0.12 -10.84 6.17
CA TRP A 85 -1.10 -11.18 7.19
C TRP A 85 -1.38 -9.99 8.12
N ALA A 86 -0.32 -9.37 8.66
CA ALA A 86 -0.40 -8.24 9.57
C ALA A 86 -1.10 -7.01 8.95
N ILE A 87 -0.79 -6.66 7.71
CA ILE A 87 -1.41 -5.53 7.00
C ILE A 87 -2.90 -5.80 6.75
N VAL A 88 -3.24 -6.97 6.20
CA VAL A 88 -4.63 -7.33 5.88
C VAL A 88 -5.48 -7.36 7.14
N LYS A 89 -4.95 -7.90 8.25
CA LYS A 89 -5.65 -7.98 9.53
C LYS A 89 -5.62 -6.68 10.33
N CYS A 90 -4.70 -5.77 10.02
CA CYS A 90 -4.30 -4.64 10.85
C CYS A 90 -3.85 -5.06 12.26
N ASN A 91 -3.10 -6.16 12.34
CA ASN A 91 -2.51 -6.67 13.57
C ASN A 91 -0.99 -6.45 13.57
N PRO A 92 -0.33 -6.51 14.74
CA PRO A 92 1.12 -6.67 14.79
C PRO A 92 1.55 -7.96 14.08
N PRO A 93 2.75 -8.01 13.50
CA PRO A 93 3.29 -9.25 12.92
C PRO A 93 3.32 -10.39 13.96
N ALA A 94 2.95 -11.58 13.52
CA ALA A 94 2.75 -12.77 14.34
C ALA A 94 4.04 -13.56 14.59
N LEU A 95 5.02 -13.44 13.70
CA LEU A 95 6.30 -14.13 13.80
C LEU A 95 7.38 -13.21 14.39
N PRO A 96 8.30 -13.73 15.24
CA PRO A 96 9.46 -12.96 15.68
C PRO A 96 10.42 -12.70 14.51
N LEU A 97 11.12 -11.57 14.56
CA LEU A 97 12.14 -11.23 13.55
C LEU A 97 13.47 -11.88 13.95
N ALA A 98 13.94 -12.84 13.14
CA ALA A 98 15.21 -13.51 13.39
C ALA A 98 16.39 -12.51 13.31
N PRO A 99 17.33 -12.47 14.29
CA PRO A 99 18.46 -11.54 14.27
C PRO A 99 19.32 -11.65 13.02
N LYS A 100 19.57 -12.88 12.54
CA LYS A 100 20.35 -13.12 11.32
C LYS A 100 19.69 -12.54 10.06
N TYR A 101 18.36 -12.53 10.00
CA TYR A 101 17.64 -11.86 8.93
C TYR A 101 17.72 -10.34 9.06
N SER A 102 17.56 -9.82 10.28
CA SER A 102 17.68 -8.37 10.52
C SER A 102 19.04 -7.85 10.12
N GLU A 103 20.13 -8.53 10.49
CA GLU A 103 21.49 -8.16 10.11
C GLU A 103 21.68 -8.21 8.59
N TYR A 104 21.25 -9.30 7.96
CA TYR A 104 21.30 -9.46 6.51
C TYR A 104 20.55 -8.34 5.77
N ALA A 105 19.30 -8.09 6.16
CA ALA A 105 18.44 -7.11 5.52
C ALA A 105 18.90 -5.67 5.77
N MET A 106 19.47 -5.36 6.95
CA MET A 106 20.02 -4.04 7.26
C MET A 106 21.29 -3.71 6.48
N ASN A 107 22.07 -4.72 6.10
CA ASN A 107 23.25 -4.56 5.25
C ASN A 107 22.91 -4.45 3.76
N HIS A 108 21.62 -4.42 3.39
CA HIS A 108 21.21 -4.35 2.00
C HIS A 108 21.60 -3.00 1.37
N PRO A 109 22.17 -2.96 0.15
CA PRO A 109 22.62 -1.73 -0.52
C PRO A 109 21.55 -0.64 -0.69
N ALA A 110 20.26 -1.03 -0.68
CA ALA A 110 19.14 -0.09 -0.72
C ALA A 110 18.99 0.78 0.53
N LEU A 111 19.46 0.29 1.67
CA LEU A 111 19.40 1.01 2.94
C LEU A 111 20.64 1.91 3.12
N THR A 112 21.73 1.61 2.41
CA THR A 112 22.88 2.50 2.24
C THR A 112 22.52 3.59 1.24
N VAL A 113 22.07 4.75 1.75
CA VAL A 113 21.80 5.94 0.92
C VAL A 113 23.10 6.37 0.24
N HIS A 114 23.22 6.08 -1.05
CA HIS A 114 24.17 6.80 -1.89
C HIS A 114 23.55 8.15 -2.22
N SER A 115 24.24 9.26 -1.92
CA SER A 115 23.96 10.52 -2.61
C SER A 115 24.13 10.24 -4.11
N TYR A 116 23.03 10.14 -4.84
CA TYR A 116 23.07 10.06 -6.28
C TYR A 116 23.54 11.42 -6.80
N SER A 117 24.82 11.50 -7.14
CA SER A 117 25.41 12.61 -7.89
C SER A 117 25.87 12.02 -9.23
N PRO A 118 25.05 12.08 -10.29
CA PRO A 118 25.44 11.55 -11.59
C PRO A 118 26.61 12.36 -12.16
N PRO A 119 27.55 11.73 -12.91
CA PRO A 119 28.56 12.45 -13.68
C PRO A 119 27.89 13.37 -14.71
N GLU A 120 28.44 14.57 -14.94
CA GLU A 120 27.88 15.60 -15.83
C GLU A 120 27.57 15.10 -17.26
N GLU A 121 28.27 14.06 -17.72
CA GLU A 121 28.12 13.50 -19.07
C GLU A 121 26.86 12.61 -19.24
N ASP A 122 26.25 12.11 -18.15
CA ASP A 122 25.03 11.29 -18.21
C ASP A 122 23.72 12.12 -18.13
N ILE A 123 23.82 13.42 -17.80
CA ILE A 123 22.68 14.36 -17.65
C ILE A 123 21.89 14.54 -18.96
N LEU A 124 22.54 14.32 -20.12
CA LEU A 124 21.95 14.57 -21.44
C LEU A 124 21.24 13.35 -22.06
N SER A 125 21.32 12.16 -21.45
CA SER A 125 20.75 10.92 -22.01
C SER A 125 19.65 10.27 -21.17
N LEU A 126 19.38 10.80 -19.96
CA LEU A 126 18.33 10.30 -19.07
C LEU A 126 17.01 11.07 -19.26
N PRO A 127 15.84 10.41 -19.14
CA PRO A 127 14.56 11.11 -19.01
C PRO A 127 14.50 11.84 -17.65
N SER A 128 15.04 13.06 -17.62
CA SER A 128 14.96 14.10 -16.59
C SER A 128 15.30 13.69 -15.14
N ASP A 129 16.41 14.25 -14.64
CA ASP A 129 16.78 14.35 -13.21
C ASP A 129 15.74 15.08 -12.31
N LYS A 130 14.54 15.37 -12.82
CA LYS A 130 13.44 16.07 -12.14
C LYS A 130 12.34 15.14 -11.61
N ILE A 131 12.37 13.84 -11.89
CA ILE A 131 11.27 12.93 -11.48
C ILE A 131 11.14 12.83 -9.94
N PHE A 132 12.26 12.91 -9.22
CA PHE A 132 12.28 12.78 -7.75
C PHE A 132 12.38 14.11 -7.00
N CYS A 133 12.48 15.27 -7.69
CA CYS A 133 12.78 16.54 -7.03
C CYS A 133 11.73 16.94 -5.99
N ASN A 134 10.48 16.53 -6.22
CA ASN A 134 9.34 16.82 -5.36
C ASN A 134 8.99 15.68 -4.41
N LEU A 135 9.67 14.52 -4.48
CA LEU A 135 9.29 13.33 -3.72
C LEU A 135 9.29 13.61 -2.20
N GLY A 136 8.13 13.41 -1.61
CA GLY A 136 7.84 13.65 -0.20
C GLY A 136 7.95 15.10 0.25
N SER A 137 7.98 16.08 -0.65
CA SER A 137 8.11 17.50 -0.30
C SER A 137 6.97 17.98 0.59
N ARG A 138 5.74 17.48 0.38
CA ARG A 138 4.57 17.82 1.21
C ARG A 138 4.71 17.36 2.66
N PHE A 139 5.31 16.19 2.90
CA PHE A 139 5.58 15.71 4.25
C PHE A 139 6.61 16.56 5.02
N ARG A 140 7.40 17.38 4.32
CA ARG A 140 8.44 18.24 4.91
C ARG A 140 8.00 19.71 5.00
N ASN A 141 7.31 20.20 3.98
CA ASN A 141 7.10 21.63 3.76
C ASN A 141 5.67 22.10 4.07
N SER A 142 4.71 21.20 4.27
CA SER A 142 3.33 21.58 4.62
C SER A 142 3.23 22.03 6.08
N THR A 143 2.25 22.89 6.38
CA THR A 143 1.99 23.41 7.74
C THR A 143 1.70 22.29 8.75
N TRP A 144 1.03 21.22 8.33
CA TRP A 144 0.74 20.05 9.15
C TRP A 144 1.95 19.11 9.37
N ALA A 145 3.08 19.31 8.69
CA ALA A 145 4.28 18.47 8.87
C ALA A 145 4.85 18.54 10.30
N GLY A 146 4.56 19.63 11.02
CA GLY A 146 4.88 19.79 12.44
C GLY A 146 4.21 18.77 13.35
N LEU A 147 3.05 18.22 12.95
CA LEU A 147 2.27 17.24 13.72
C LEU A 147 2.87 15.83 13.70
N LEU A 148 3.78 15.57 12.76
CA LEU A 148 4.43 14.27 12.64
C LEU A 148 5.57 14.15 13.65
N ASP A 149 5.55 13.08 14.44
CA ASP A 149 6.67 12.76 15.33
C ASP A 149 7.90 12.27 14.57
N ARG A 150 9.00 12.10 15.31
CA ARG A 150 10.29 11.68 14.76
C ARG A 150 10.23 10.31 14.09
N SER A 151 9.47 9.37 14.65
CA SER A 151 9.40 8.00 14.17
C SER A 151 8.69 7.93 12.82
N LEU A 152 7.55 8.62 12.69
CA LEU A 152 6.82 8.67 11.41
C LEU A 152 7.59 9.47 10.35
N LYS A 153 8.28 10.55 10.73
CA LYS A 153 9.18 11.29 9.82
C LYS A 153 10.31 10.40 9.29
N ALA A 154 10.92 9.59 10.16
CA ALA A 154 11.94 8.62 9.75
C ALA A 154 11.36 7.55 8.80
N ALA A 155 10.16 7.04 9.10
CA ALA A 155 9.48 6.09 8.22
C ALA A 155 9.20 6.69 6.83
N ILE A 156 8.71 7.93 6.75
CA ILE A 156 8.48 8.66 5.50
C ILE A 156 9.78 8.81 4.71
N GLN A 157 10.87 9.22 5.36
CA GLN A 157 12.16 9.40 4.69
C GLN A 157 12.69 8.06 4.15
N ASN A 158 12.59 6.98 4.93
CA ASN A 158 12.96 5.65 4.48
C ASN A 158 12.11 5.22 3.28
N PHE A 159 10.80 5.49 3.32
CA PHE A 159 9.89 5.20 2.21
C PHE A 159 10.28 5.96 0.93
N CYS A 160 10.62 7.25 1.02
CA CYS A 160 11.16 8.01 -0.11
C CYS A 160 12.45 7.39 -0.67
N ASN A 161 13.40 7.03 0.20
CA ASN A 161 14.66 6.43 -0.22
C ASN A 161 14.43 5.09 -0.94
N LEU A 162 13.50 4.27 -0.45
CA LEU A 162 13.12 3.02 -1.11
C LEU A 162 12.47 3.27 -2.47
N ILE A 163 11.57 4.25 -2.58
CA ILE A 163 10.99 4.63 -3.87
C ILE A 163 12.09 4.98 -4.87
N VAL A 164 13.00 5.90 -4.52
CA VAL A 164 14.13 6.25 -5.38
C VAL A 164 14.95 5.00 -5.72
N HIS A 165 15.22 4.14 -4.74
CA HIS A 165 15.97 2.91 -4.95
C HIS A 165 15.31 1.99 -5.99
N TYR A 166 14.02 1.70 -5.89
CA TYR A 166 13.36 0.74 -6.79
C TYR A 166 13.03 1.37 -8.16
N GLU A 167 12.70 2.66 -8.22
CA GLU A 167 12.38 3.33 -9.49
C GLU A 167 13.63 3.60 -10.35
N THR A 168 14.82 3.67 -9.74
CA THR A 168 16.10 3.84 -10.46
C THR A 168 16.75 2.51 -10.85
N ASP A 169 16.13 1.37 -10.56
CA ASP A 169 16.77 0.08 -10.76
C ASP A 169 17.13 -0.22 -12.23
N GLU A 170 16.22 0.08 -13.15
CA GLU A 170 16.43 -0.14 -14.58
C GLU A 170 17.62 0.67 -15.13
N GLN A 171 17.93 1.81 -14.49
CA GLN A 171 19.03 2.71 -14.82
C GLN A 171 20.39 2.18 -14.30
N ARG A 172 20.39 1.18 -13.41
CA ARG A 172 21.63 0.58 -12.90
C ARG A 172 22.24 -0.34 -13.95
N ARG A 173 23.56 -0.25 -14.11
CA ARG A 173 24.35 -1.08 -15.04
C ARG A 173 24.98 -2.28 -14.31
N GLY A 174 24.99 -3.44 -14.97
CA GLY A 174 25.75 -4.64 -14.56
C GLY A 174 25.35 -5.19 -13.18
N PRO A 175 26.32 -5.60 -12.32
CA PRO A 175 26.07 -6.26 -11.03
C PRO A 175 25.42 -5.35 -9.96
N LYS A 176 25.13 -4.09 -10.29
CA LYS A 176 24.44 -3.12 -9.42
C LYS A 176 22.92 -3.10 -9.63
N ARG A 177 22.39 -3.77 -10.67
CA ARG A 177 20.94 -4.00 -10.77
C ARG A 177 20.48 -4.81 -9.56
N ILE A 178 19.25 -4.61 -9.12
CA ILE A 178 18.61 -5.48 -8.14
C ILE A 178 18.57 -6.87 -8.77
N ALA A 179 19.53 -7.70 -8.37
CA ALA A 179 19.90 -8.94 -9.06
C ALA A 179 18.78 -9.99 -9.03
N THR A 180 17.76 -9.77 -8.21
CA THR A 180 16.63 -10.67 -8.01
C THR A 180 15.37 -9.85 -7.82
N TYR A 181 14.44 -9.98 -8.78
CA TYR A 181 13.04 -9.62 -8.64
C TYR A 181 12.44 -10.48 -7.50
N GLY A 182 12.70 -10.09 -6.26
CA GLY A 182 12.54 -10.95 -5.07
C GLY A 182 13.28 -10.47 -3.82
N ASP A 183 14.29 -9.59 -3.93
CA ASP A 183 14.86 -8.93 -2.75
C ASP A 183 13.97 -7.77 -2.26
N ASN A 184 12.88 -8.17 -1.59
CA ASN A 184 11.94 -7.26 -0.94
C ASN A 184 12.36 -6.94 0.49
N ASN A 185 13.56 -7.32 0.93
CA ASN A 185 13.97 -7.20 2.34
C ASN A 185 13.93 -5.75 2.85
N PRO A 186 14.38 -4.73 2.10
CA PRO A 186 14.25 -3.34 2.52
C PRO A 186 12.79 -2.88 2.66
N TRP A 187 11.92 -3.30 1.72
CA TRP A 187 10.48 -3.03 1.81
C TRP A 187 9.85 -3.72 3.02
N ASN A 188 10.19 -4.99 3.24
CA ASN A 188 9.69 -5.77 4.37
C ASN A 188 10.08 -5.12 5.71
N LEU A 189 11.34 -4.70 5.88
CA LEU A 189 11.77 -3.99 7.08
C LEU A 189 11.02 -2.67 7.27
N SER A 190 10.82 -1.90 6.19
CA SER A 190 10.09 -0.64 6.23
C SER A 190 8.61 -0.83 6.60
N GLN A 191 7.93 -1.81 6.00
CA GLN A 191 6.55 -2.16 6.33
C GLN A 191 6.43 -2.67 7.76
N ARG A 192 7.37 -3.50 8.21
CA ARG A 192 7.40 -4.01 9.59
C ARG A 192 7.62 -2.89 10.60
N TYR A 193 8.48 -1.91 10.29
CA TYR A 193 8.63 -0.70 11.11
C TYR A 193 7.34 0.11 11.14
N LEU A 194 6.68 0.33 10.00
CA LEU A 194 5.37 1.00 9.98
C LEU A 194 4.29 0.26 10.77
N LEU A 195 4.32 -1.07 10.81
CA LEU A 195 3.41 -1.89 11.61
C LEU A 195 3.69 -1.82 13.12
N SER A 196 4.93 -1.53 13.52
CA SER A 196 5.27 -1.34 14.94
C SER A 196 4.90 0.05 15.46
N LEU A 197 4.71 1.02 14.57
CA LEU A 197 4.10 2.30 14.90
C LEU A 197 2.59 2.11 15.06
N SER A 198 2.00 2.56 16.18
CA SER A 198 0.55 2.60 16.36
C SER A 198 0.14 3.93 16.98
N TYR A 199 -0.82 4.59 16.34
CA TYR A 199 -1.33 5.90 16.73
C TYR A 199 -2.83 5.85 17.05
N GLU A 200 -3.44 4.66 17.09
CA GLU A 200 -4.88 4.49 17.33
C GLU A 200 -5.36 5.13 18.63
N HIS A 201 -4.54 5.01 19.68
CA HIS A 201 -4.82 5.54 21.02
C HIS A 201 -4.92 7.08 21.09
N LEU A 202 -4.47 7.80 20.06
CA LEU A 202 -4.48 9.27 20.03
C LEU A 202 -5.84 9.86 19.62
N GLY A 203 -6.78 9.02 19.18
CA GLY A 203 -8.14 9.44 18.88
C GLY A 203 -8.30 10.22 17.56
N PRO A 204 -9.50 10.79 17.31
CA PRO A 204 -9.89 11.36 16.02
C PRO A 204 -9.25 12.72 15.69
N GLY A 205 -8.62 13.38 16.67
CA GLY A 205 -7.87 14.62 16.45
C GLY A 205 -6.49 14.41 15.82
N ASP A 206 -6.03 13.16 15.70
CA ASP A 206 -4.69 12.83 15.22
C ASP A 206 -4.69 12.29 13.78
N ILE A 207 -3.79 12.80 12.94
CA ILE A 207 -3.67 12.45 11.52
C ILE A 207 -2.75 11.25 11.24
N ARG A 208 -1.92 10.84 12.21
CA ARG A 208 -0.79 9.92 11.99
C ARG A 208 -1.25 8.51 11.69
N GLU A 209 -2.34 8.05 12.32
CA GLU A 209 -2.82 6.68 12.12
C GLU A 209 -3.30 6.45 10.68
N SER A 210 -4.11 7.37 10.13
CA SER A 210 -4.57 7.28 8.74
C SER A 210 -3.41 7.45 7.74
N LEU A 211 -2.45 8.33 8.04
CA LEU A 211 -1.23 8.45 7.23
C LEU A 211 -0.43 7.12 7.24
N ARG A 212 -0.13 6.58 8.41
CA ARG A 212 0.60 5.31 8.55
C ARG A 212 -0.09 4.17 7.78
N ARG A 213 -1.41 4.02 7.92
CA ARG A 213 -2.20 3.01 7.20
C ARG A 213 -2.18 3.22 5.68
N SER A 214 -2.26 4.47 5.23
CA SER A 214 -2.15 4.79 3.81
C SER A 214 -0.76 4.48 3.23
N MET A 215 0.32 4.66 4.01
CA MET A 215 1.67 4.23 3.58
C MET A 215 1.73 2.72 3.34
N LEU A 216 1.15 1.93 4.25
CA LEU A 216 1.05 0.48 4.08
C LEU A 216 0.20 0.12 2.84
N ALA A 217 -0.99 0.70 2.69
CA ALA A 217 -1.85 0.47 1.52
C ALA A 217 -1.16 0.87 0.19
N TYR A 218 -0.43 1.98 0.18
CA TYR A 218 0.33 2.43 -0.98
C TYR A 218 1.47 1.47 -1.34
N SER A 219 2.24 1.00 -0.35
CA SER A 219 3.30 -0.01 -0.59
C SER A 219 2.73 -1.28 -1.20
N MET A 220 1.64 -1.79 -0.64
CA MET A 220 0.94 -3.00 -1.09
C MET A 220 0.46 -2.86 -2.53
N THR A 221 -0.15 -1.72 -2.85
CA THR A 221 -0.72 -1.47 -4.17
C THR A 221 0.34 -1.30 -5.25
N ARG A 222 1.39 -0.51 -4.98
CA ARG A 222 2.32 -0.01 -6.00
C ARG A 222 3.62 -0.80 -6.13
N TYR A 223 4.14 -1.29 -5.01
CA TYR A 223 5.45 -1.93 -4.95
C TYR A 223 5.31 -3.44 -4.77
N CYS A 224 4.36 -3.89 -3.95
CA CYS A 224 4.05 -5.31 -3.83
C CYS A 224 3.07 -5.82 -4.91
N LYS A 225 2.48 -4.92 -5.72
CA LYS A 225 1.56 -5.21 -6.84
C LYS A 225 0.29 -5.99 -6.45
N PHE A 226 -0.21 -5.78 -5.23
CA PHE A 226 -1.44 -6.42 -4.76
C PHE A 226 -2.74 -5.72 -5.22
N GLY A 227 -2.68 -4.55 -5.87
CA GLY A 227 -3.84 -3.68 -6.12
C GLY A 227 -5.06 -4.29 -6.84
N ALA A 228 -4.92 -5.47 -7.48
CA ALA A 228 -6.03 -6.18 -8.12
C ALA A 228 -6.63 -7.30 -7.27
N PHE A 229 -6.01 -7.66 -6.14
CA PHE A 229 -6.42 -8.79 -5.32
C PHE A 229 -7.54 -8.44 -4.33
N PRO A 230 -8.49 -9.35 -4.08
CA PRO A 230 -9.54 -9.20 -3.08
C PRO A 230 -9.11 -8.69 -1.70
N CYS A 231 -7.97 -9.11 -1.15
CA CYS A 231 -7.50 -8.59 0.16
C CYS A 231 -7.33 -7.08 0.21
N MET A 232 -7.11 -6.42 -0.92
CA MET A 232 -6.95 -4.97 -0.93
C MET A 232 -8.24 -4.23 -0.58
N ASP A 233 -9.42 -4.86 -0.73
CA ASP A 233 -10.67 -4.30 -0.21
C ASP A 233 -10.67 -4.28 1.32
N GLU A 234 -10.13 -5.30 1.99
CA GLU A 234 -9.97 -5.31 3.45
C GLU A 234 -9.02 -4.20 3.91
N VAL A 235 -7.88 -4.05 3.21
CA VAL A 235 -6.93 -2.97 3.50
C VAL A 235 -7.57 -1.59 3.30
N ALA A 236 -8.34 -1.42 2.22
CA ALA A 236 -9.04 -0.19 1.92
C ALA A 236 -10.20 0.08 2.92
N ALA A 237 -10.89 -0.95 3.38
CA ALA A 237 -11.93 -0.88 4.40
C ALA A 237 -11.36 -0.38 5.72
N ARG A 238 -10.25 -0.97 6.18
CA ARG A 238 -9.59 -0.56 7.44
C ARG A 238 -8.99 0.83 7.38
N LEU A 239 -8.46 1.25 6.22
CA LEU A 239 -8.06 2.64 6.03
C LEU A 239 -9.26 3.60 6.08
N ARG A 240 -10.42 3.19 5.53
CA ARG A 240 -11.66 3.98 5.59
C ARG A 240 -12.13 4.12 7.02
N GLU A 241 -12.16 3.03 7.79
CA GLU A 241 -12.51 3.02 9.21
C GLU A 241 -11.60 3.95 10.03
N SER A 242 -10.30 3.98 9.76
CA SER A 242 -9.39 4.90 10.45
C SER A 242 -9.63 6.36 10.03
N LEU A 243 -10.06 6.59 8.78
CA LEU A 243 -10.22 7.92 8.22
C LEU A 243 -11.56 8.59 8.55
N VAL A 244 -12.67 7.83 8.58
CA VAL A 244 -14.03 8.37 8.80
C VAL A 244 -14.12 9.29 10.03
N PRO A 245 -13.62 8.90 11.22
CA PRO A 245 -13.67 9.76 12.40
C PRO A 245 -12.78 11.02 12.31
N ARG A 246 -11.91 11.10 11.30
CA ARG A 246 -10.85 12.12 11.16
C ARG A 246 -11.07 13.05 9.99
N LEU A 247 -12.14 12.89 9.22
CA LEU A 247 -12.38 13.65 7.98
C LEU A 247 -12.35 15.16 8.23
N ASP A 248 -13.06 15.65 9.25
CA ASP A 248 -13.12 17.08 9.56
C ASP A 248 -11.76 17.65 10.02
N THR A 249 -11.04 16.88 10.85
CA THR A 249 -9.67 17.21 11.27
C THR A 249 -8.77 17.38 10.04
N PHE A 250 -8.81 16.41 9.12
CA PHE A 250 -8.04 16.44 7.90
C PHE A 250 -8.44 17.59 6.97
N LEU A 251 -9.74 17.83 6.78
CA LEU A 251 -10.24 18.93 5.94
C LEU A 251 -9.76 20.30 6.45
N SER A 252 -9.75 20.48 7.76
CA SER A 252 -9.36 21.76 8.38
C SER A 252 -7.85 21.96 8.45
N THR A 253 -7.07 20.89 8.65
CA THR A 253 -5.64 20.99 8.96
C THR A 253 -4.73 20.57 7.79
N ALA A 254 -5.13 19.58 6.99
CA ALA A 254 -4.28 18.95 5.99
C ALA A 254 -5.08 18.42 4.77
N PRO A 255 -5.80 19.30 4.03
CA PRO A 255 -6.68 18.87 2.94
C PRO A 255 -5.90 18.25 1.75
N ASP A 256 -4.66 18.67 1.51
CA ASP A 256 -3.75 18.08 0.53
C ASP A 256 -3.35 16.65 0.92
N LEU A 257 -3.08 16.41 2.20
CA LEU A 257 -2.80 15.08 2.73
C LEU A 257 -4.05 14.19 2.67
N LEU A 258 -5.22 14.74 3.02
CA LEU A 258 -6.50 14.03 2.90
C LEU A 258 -6.73 13.57 1.47
N PHE A 259 -6.51 14.47 0.51
CA PHE A 259 -6.61 14.14 -0.91
C PHE A 259 -5.71 12.95 -1.25
N TRP A 260 -4.44 12.99 -0.85
CA TRP A 260 -3.51 11.89 -1.10
C TRP A 260 -3.97 10.57 -0.45
N ILE A 261 -4.39 10.59 0.82
CA ILE A 261 -4.88 9.38 1.54
C ILE A 261 -6.11 8.79 0.83
N LEU A 262 -7.08 9.63 0.45
CA LEU A 262 -8.27 9.17 -0.27
C LEU A 262 -7.90 8.58 -1.64
N TYR A 263 -6.91 9.17 -2.32
CA TYR A 263 -6.40 8.66 -3.59
C TYR A 263 -5.76 7.30 -3.44
N VAL A 264 -4.95 7.10 -2.39
CA VAL A 264 -4.37 5.80 -2.05
C VAL A 264 -5.44 4.77 -1.75
N GLY A 265 -6.48 5.14 -0.99
CA GLY A 265 -7.61 4.26 -0.71
C GLY A 265 -8.36 3.84 -1.98
N ALA A 266 -8.60 4.76 -2.90
CA ALA A 266 -9.19 4.45 -4.21
C ALA A 266 -8.27 3.60 -5.10
N LEU A 267 -6.95 3.79 -5.01
CA LEU A 267 -5.98 2.95 -5.72
C LEU A 267 -5.92 1.53 -5.16
N ALA A 268 -6.10 1.37 -3.84
CA ALA A 268 -6.08 0.07 -3.17
C ALA A 268 -7.39 -0.69 -3.39
N ALA A 269 -8.55 -0.04 -3.25
CA ALA A 269 -9.84 -0.68 -3.38
C ALA A 269 -10.08 -1.17 -4.82
N ARG A 270 -10.68 -2.36 -4.98
CA ARG A 270 -11.10 -2.83 -6.30
C ARG A 270 -12.23 -1.96 -6.83
N GLN A 271 -12.23 -1.69 -8.13
CA GLN A 271 -13.22 -0.78 -8.75
C GLN A 271 -14.69 -1.20 -8.55
N CYS A 272 -14.95 -2.49 -8.30
CA CYS A 272 -16.28 -3.03 -8.02
C CYS A 272 -16.69 -2.92 -6.54
N SER A 273 -15.80 -2.49 -5.66
CA SER A 273 -16.01 -2.44 -4.21
C SER A 273 -16.76 -1.17 -3.78
N GLU A 274 -17.58 -1.28 -2.74
CA GLU A 274 -18.21 -0.11 -2.12
C GLU A 274 -17.18 0.89 -1.55
N HIS A 275 -16.02 0.38 -1.09
CA HIS A 275 -14.94 1.22 -0.59
C HIS A 275 -14.39 2.13 -1.68
N TYR A 276 -14.21 1.60 -2.89
CA TYR A 276 -13.77 2.39 -4.05
C TYR A 276 -14.74 3.52 -4.36
N VAL A 277 -16.05 3.23 -4.35
CA VAL A 277 -17.10 4.24 -4.56
C VAL A 277 -17.04 5.32 -3.48
N TRP A 278 -16.88 4.93 -2.22
CA TRP A 278 -16.76 5.86 -1.09
C TRP A 278 -15.55 6.79 -1.22
N TYR A 279 -14.37 6.25 -1.55
CA TYR A 279 -13.16 7.05 -1.75
C TYR A 279 -13.30 8.03 -2.92
N CYS A 280 -13.83 7.59 -4.07
CA CYS A 280 -14.05 8.45 -5.22
C CYS A 280 -15.03 9.60 -4.92
N ALA A 281 -16.10 9.34 -4.16
CA ALA A 281 -17.05 10.37 -3.77
C ALA A 281 -16.39 11.47 -2.91
N HIS A 282 -15.60 11.08 -1.90
CA HIS A 282 -14.90 12.04 -1.02
C HIS A 282 -13.77 12.78 -1.77
N LEU A 283 -13.07 12.11 -2.69
CA LEU A 283 -12.11 12.77 -3.58
C LEU A 283 -12.75 13.89 -4.39
N GLY A 284 -13.99 13.72 -4.86
CA GLY A 284 -14.70 14.76 -5.61
C GLY A 284 -14.90 16.04 -4.80
N GLY A 285 -15.24 15.92 -3.52
CA GLY A 285 -15.36 17.07 -2.61
C GLY A 285 -14.01 17.72 -2.32
N VAL A 286 -13.02 16.93 -1.91
CA VAL A 286 -11.69 17.46 -1.54
C VAL A 286 -10.96 18.09 -2.73
N SER A 287 -11.05 17.48 -3.92
CA SER A 287 -10.47 18.04 -5.15
C SER A 287 -11.07 19.40 -5.51
N SER A 288 -12.38 19.58 -5.30
CA SER A 288 -13.05 20.86 -5.54
C SER A 288 -12.53 21.94 -4.57
N ASN A 289 -12.34 21.60 -3.29
CA ASN A 289 -11.78 22.52 -2.30
C ASN A 289 -10.32 22.90 -2.58
N LEU A 290 -9.54 21.98 -3.17
CA LEU A 290 -8.16 22.22 -3.57
C LEU A 290 -8.03 22.88 -4.96
N GLY A 291 -9.14 23.11 -5.66
CA GLY A 291 -9.12 23.69 -7.01
C GLY A 291 -8.52 22.78 -8.09
N LEU A 292 -8.54 21.47 -7.90
CA LEU A 292 -8.00 20.49 -8.86
C LEU A 292 -9.03 20.22 -9.96
N VAL A 293 -8.69 20.58 -11.20
CA VAL A 293 -9.63 20.54 -12.32
C VAL A 293 -9.40 19.31 -13.19
N ASP A 294 -8.15 19.03 -13.54
CA ASP A 294 -7.79 17.94 -14.44
C ASP A 294 -6.76 16.97 -13.82
N PHE A 295 -6.42 15.91 -14.57
CA PHE A 295 -5.47 14.92 -14.08
C PHE A 295 -4.04 15.49 -13.97
N ARG A 296 -3.70 16.54 -14.72
CA ARG A 296 -2.38 17.17 -14.65
C ARG A 296 -2.21 17.85 -13.28
N ASP A 297 -3.21 18.58 -12.82
CA ASP A 297 -3.21 19.19 -11.48
C ASP A 297 -3.06 18.13 -10.39
N VAL A 298 -3.85 17.06 -10.50
CA VAL A 298 -3.82 15.93 -9.58
C VAL A 298 -2.46 15.26 -9.55
N ARG A 299 -1.89 14.96 -10.73
CA ARG A 299 -0.57 14.35 -10.86
C ARG A 299 0.49 15.21 -10.20
N LEU A 300 0.51 16.51 -10.49
CA LEU A 300 1.47 17.44 -9.89
C LEU A 300 1.37 17.44 -8.36
N LEU A 301 0.17 17.39 -7.80
CA LEU A 301 -0.01 17.26 -6.35
C LEU A 301 0.51 15.92 -5.82
N LEU A 302 0.14 14.81 -6.45
CA LEU A 302 0.53 13.46 -6.03
C LEU A 302 2.06 13.27 -6.07
N GLU A 303 2.76 13.84 -7.06
CA GLU A 303 4.23 13.79 -7.19
C GLU A 303 4.97 14.48 -6.03
N ASN A 304 4.29 15.34 -5.27
CA ASN A 304 4.83 15.92 -4.05
C ASN A 304 4.71 15.01 -2.80
N PHE A 305 4.02 13.88 -2.94
CA PHE A 305 3.92 12.81 -1.93
C PHE A 305 4.82 11.64 -2.34
N PHE A 306 4.27 10.42 -2.45
CA PHE A 306 5.02 9.22 -2.84
C PHE A 306 4.80 8.78 -4.29
N TYR A 307 4.04 9.53 -5.08
CA TYR A 307 3.66 9.11 -6.42
C TYR A 307 4.77 9.37 -7.44
N ILE A 308 5.10 8.33 -8.21
CA ILE A 308 5.95 8.41 -9.38
C ILE A 308 5.14 7.97 -10.59
N HIS A 309 5.09 8.82 -11.61
CA HIS A 309 4.41 8.49 -12.85
C HIS A 309 5.26 7.50 -13.66
N ARG A 310 4.69 6.32 -13.93
CA ARG A 310 5.31 5.27 -14.75
C ARG A 310 4.61 5.21 -16.10
N HIS A 311 5.38 5.08 -17.17
CA HIS A 311 4.81 4.92 -18.51
C HIS A 311 3.96 3.64 -18.57
N GLY A 312 2.71 3.75 -19.05
CA GLY A 312 1.76 2.63 -19.16
C GLY A 312 1.00 2.29 -17.87
N ASP A 313 1.32 2.89 -16.74
CA ASP A 313 0.55 2.75 -15.51
C ASP A 313 -0.61 3.76 -15.48
N THR A 314 -1.78 3.27 -15.89
CA THR A 314 -3.03 4.05 -15.98
C THR A 314 -3.90 3.93 -14.73
N ALA A 315 -3.45 3.26 -13.66
CA ALA A 315 -4.29 3.03 -12.48
C ALA A 315 -4.71 4.34 -11.81
N ALA A 316 -3.78 5.28 -11.68
CA ALA A 316 -4.07 6.61 -11.15
C ALA A 316 -5.03 7.38 -12.05
N GLU A 317 -4.82 7.36 -13.37
CA GLU A 317 -5.71 8.03 -14.33
C GLU A 317 -7.14 7.49 -14.27
N LYS A 318 -7.31 6.17 -14.12
CA LYS A 318 -8.62 5.54 -13.97
C LYS A 318 -9.37 6.02 -12.72
N VAL A 319 -8.68 6.17 -11.59
CA VAL A 319 -9.26 6.75 -10.37
C VAL A 319 -9.78 8.16 -10.66
N TRP A 320 -8.96 9.01 -11.29
CA TRP A 320 -9.38 10.37 -11.60
C TRP A 320 -10.52 10.43 -12.62
N GLY A 321 -10.49 9.56 -13.62
CA GLY A 321 -11.58 9.43 -14.59
C GLY A 321 -12.92 9.15 -13.90
N ARG A 322 -12.94 8.23 -12.93
CA ARG A 322 -14.14 7.95 -12.13
C ARG A 322 -14.62 9.16 -11.34
N VAL A 323 -13.72 9.85 -10.65
CA VAL A 323 -14.05 11.06 -9.85
C VAL A 323 -14.63 12.15 -10.75
N SER A 324 -14.00 12.38 -11.90
CA SER A 324 -14.43 13.39 -12.87
C SER A 324 -15.82 13.09 -13.43
N SER A 325 -16.09 11.85 -13.80
CA SER A 325 -17.42 11.43 -14.28
C SER A 325 -18.51 11.60 -13.21
N GLN A 326 -18.21 11.27 -11.95
CA GLN A 326 -19.18 11.46 -10.85
C GLN A 326 -19.50 12.94 -10.62
N ARG A 327 -18.50 13.82 -10.68
CA ARG A 327 -18.69 15.27 -10.55
C ARG A 327 -19.58 15.83 -11.65
N LEU A 328 -19.34 15.43 -12.90
CA LEU A 328 -20.15 15.85 -14.05
C LEU A 328 -21.61 15.42 -13.90
N ASN A 329 -21.85 14.18 -13.50
CA ASN A 329 -23.21 13.66 -13.30
C ASN A 329 -23.97 14.43 -12.19
N ASN A 330 -23.30 14.75 -11.08
CA ASN A 330 -23.91 15.51 -9.98
C ASN A 330 -24.28 16.94 -10.40
N LEU A 331 -23.46 17.57 -11.25
CA LEU A 331 -23.78 18.90 -11.80
C LEU A 331 -25.00 18.85 -12.73
N SER A 332 -25.12 17.80 -13.56
CA SER A 332 -26.28 17.61 -14.44
C SER A 332 -27.58 17.38 -13.66
N ILE A 333 -27.53 16.60 -12.57
CA ILE A 333 -28.69 16.35 -11.70
C ILE A 333 -29.14 17.65 -11.02
N ASN A 334 -28.20 18.40 -10.42
CA ASN A 334 -28.50 19.68 -9.77
C ASN A 334 -29.08 20.71 -10.75
N TYR A 335 -28.61 20.72 -12.01
CA TYR A 335 -29.16 21.59 -13.04
C TYR A 335 -30.63 21.23 -13.34
N HIS A 336 -30.95 19.94 -13.51
CA HIS A 336 -32.33 19.50 -13.74
C HIS A 336 -33.28 19.78 -12.58
N GLU A 337 -32.82 19.64 -11.32
CA GLU A 337 -33.63 19.99 -10.15
C GLU A 337 -33.85 21.50 -10.03
N SER A 338 -32.84 22.31 -10.34
CA SER A 338 -32.96 23.79 -10.30
C SER A 338 -33.89 24.34 -11.37
N VAL A 339 -33.94 23.71 -12.56
CA VAL A 339 -34.85 24.10 -13.66
C VAL A 339 -36.29 23.67 -13.37
N ASN A 340 -36.50 22.54 -12.70
CA ASN A 340 -37.84 22.04 -12.35
C ASN A 340 -38.41 22.62 -11.03
N GLY A 341 -37.57 23.29 -10.22
CA GLY A 341 -37.96 23.92 -8.95
C GLY A 341 -38.47 25.36 -9.06
N VAL A 342 -38.48 25.98 -10.24
CA VAL A 342 -39.04 27.32 -10.46
C VAL A 342 -40.56 27.21 -10.62
N ASN A 343 -41.28 27.17 -9.51
CA ASN A 343 -42.72 27.45 -9.49
C ASN A 343 -42.93 28.90 -9.96
N VAL A 344 -43.41 29.06 -11.18
CA VAL A 344 -43.90 30.33 -11.72
C VAL A 344 -45.12 30.73 -10.88
N PRO A 345 -45.18 31.95 -10.29
CA PRO A 345 -46.38 32.39 -9.60
C PRO A 345 -47.51 32.52 -10.63
N GLU A 346 -48.64 31.87 -10.38
CA GLU A 346 -49.87 32.09 -11.15
C GLU A 346 -50.23 33.58 -11.11
N VAL A 347 -49.98 34.26 -12.22
CA VAL A 347 -50.51 35.60 -12.48
C VAL A 347 -52.00 35.43 -12.72
N GLY A 348 -52.78 35.81 -11.71
CA GLY A 348 -54.23 35.85 -11.77
C GLY A 348 -54.74 36.58 -13.01
N ARG A 349 -55.80 36.03 -13.60
CA ARG A 349 -56.64 36.72 -14.56
C ARG A 349 -58.10 36.67 -14.08
N LEU A 350 -58.54 37.85 -13.67
CA LEU A 350 -59.88 38.47 -13.75
C LEU A 350 -61.11 37.60 -13.53
#